data_AF-A0A843FLM4-F1
#
_entry.id   AF-A0A843FLM4-F1
#
_cell.length_a   1.000
_cell.length_b   1.000
_cell.length_c   1.000
_cell.angle_alpha   90.00
_cell.angle_beta   90.00
_cell.angle_gamma   90.00
#
_symmetry.space_group_name_H-M   'P 1'
#
loop_
_entity.id
_entity.type
_entity.pdbx_description
1 polymer ?
#
loop_
_entity_poly.entity_id
_entity_poly.type
_entity_poly.pdbx_seq_one_letter_code
_entity_poly.pdbx_strand_id
1 'polypeptide(L)'
;MEMNRNLKIGLIVAISVIALFVLSLLITNAPAGDDNAVRFGILTLLPPLVAIALAFITKETILSLFIGVFVGEFMVSVNDLNIISSAINAFLAMGTQIISCMADPWNAGIILQCLLIGGIIQLVTKMGGAKALADEFAKRADTPRKAQLFTELLGLCVFFDDYANSLIVGPIMRPVMDKLHVSREKLAFVVDATAAPVAGIAIIS
;
A
#
# COMPACT_ATOMS: atom_id res chain seq x y z
N MET A 1 -0.98 -28.07 -23.81
CA MET A 1 0.20 -28.63 -23.14
C MET A 1 0.39 -27.87 -21.84
N GLU A 2 -0.06 -28.43 -20.71
CA GLU A 2 0.18 -27.83 -19.41
C GLU A 2 1.65 -27.99 -19.03
N MET A 3 2.38 -26.88 -19.00
CA MET A 3 3.78 -26.84 -18.62
C MET A 3 3.93 -27.27 -17.14
N ASN A 4 4.81 -28.25 -16.88
CA ASN A 4 5.06 -28.81 -15.56
C ASN A 4 5.39 -27.69 -14.54
N ARG A 5 4.84 -27.76 -13.32
CA ARG A 5 4.99 -26.71 -12.28
C ARG A 5 6.45 -26.37 -11.99
N ASN A 6 7.31 -27.38 -11.96
CA ASN A 6 8.74 -27.21 -11.72
C ASN A 6 9.45 -26.51 -12.91
N LEU A 7 8.96 -26.73 -14.12
CA LEU A 7 9.48 -26.06 -15.33
C LEU A 7 9.04 -24.59 -15.39
N LYS A 8 7.82 -24.27 -14.94
CA LYS A 8 7.34 -22.89 -14.78
C LYS A 8 8.19 -22.11 -13.76
N ILE A 9 8.48 -22.71 -12.61
CA ILE A 9 9.31 -22.10 -11.57
C ILE A 9 10.74 -21.89 -12.09
N GLY A 10 11.33 -22.90 -12.74
CA GLY A 10 12.66 -22.79 -13.35
C GLY A 10 12.74 -21.67 -14.39
N LEU A 11 11.71 -21.51 -15.23
CA LEU A 11 11.64 -20.44 -16.22
C LEU A 11 11.57 -19.05 -15.56
N ILE A 12 10.74 -18.89 -14.52
CA ILE A 12 10.59 -17.62 -13.79
C ILE A 12 11.92 -17.22 -13.13
N VAL A 13 12.60 -18.18 -12.49
CA VAL A 13 13.90 -17.94 -11.86
C VAL A 13 14.97 -17.59 -12.90
N ALA A 14 14.99 -18.27 -14.05
CA ALA A 14 15.92 -17.94 -15.13
C ALA A 14 15.66 -16.53 -15.68
N ILE A 15 14.39 -16.16 -15.89
CA ILE A 15 14.01 -14.82 -16.37
C ILE A 15 14.38 -13.74 -15.35
N SER A 16 14.17 -13.97 -14.05
CA SER A 16 14.53 -13.00 -13.02
C SER A 16 16.04 -12.81 -12.91
N VAL A 17 16.82 -13.89 -13.00
CA VAL A 17 18.29 -13.81 -12.99
C VAL A 17 18.81 -13.08 -14.24
N ILE A 18 18.25 -13.36 -15.42
CA ILE A 18 18.60 -12.65 -16.66
C ILE A 18 18.23 -11.17 -16.55
N ALA A 19 17.05 -10.85 -16.01
CA ALA A 19 16.62 -9.47 -15.81
C ALA A 19 17.54 -8.71 -14.85
N LEU A 20 17.94 -9.32 -13.74
CA LEU A 20 18.90 -8.73 -12.80
C LEU A 20 20.29 -8.57 -13.42
N PHE A 21 20.72 -9.51 -14.28
CA PHE A 21 21.99 -9.38 -15.00
C PHE A 21 21.97 -8.25 -16.02
N VAL A 22 20.90 -8.16 -16.82
CA VAL A 22 20.70 -7.07 -17.80
C VAL A 22 20.66 -5.72 -17.07
N LEU A 23 19.94 -5.65 -15.95
CA LEU A 23 19.86 -4.44 -15.12
C LEU A 23 21.25 -4.06 -14.56
N SER A 24 22.01 -5.03 -14.02
CA SER A 24 23.37 -4.81 -13.54
C SER A 24 24.31 -4.32 -14.64
N LEU A 25 24.18 -4.87 -15.86
CA LEU A 25 24.97 -4.44 -17.02
C LEU A 25 24.63 -3.00 -17.43
N LEU A 26 23.34 -2.64 -17.46
CA LEU A 26 22.92 -1.28 -17.76
C LEU A 26 23.43 -0.25 -16.74
N ILE A 27 23.44 -0.62 -15.45
CA ILE A 27 23.89 0.24 -14.35
C ILE A 27 25.42 0.39 -14.32
N THR A 28 26.15 -0.68 -14.64
CA THR A 28 27.63 -0.65 -14.67
C THR A 28 28.16 0.21 -15.82
N ASN A 29 27.43 0.28 -16.93
CA ASN A 29 27.77 1.15 -18.07
C ASN A 29 27.29 2.60 -17.91
N ALA A 30 26.51 2.90 -16.87
CA ALA A 30 26.11 4.27 -16.58
C ALA A 30 27.29 5.03 -15.96
N PRO A 31 27.59 6.27 -16.41
CA PRO A 31 28.67 7.05 -15.85
C PRO A 31 28.46 7.27 -14.35
N ALA A 32 29.50 7.03 -13.56
CA ALA A 32 29.48 7.34 -12.13
C ALA A 32 29.40 8.86 -11.96
N GLY A 33 28.22 9.35 -11.58
CA GLY A 33 27.99 10.73 -11.16
C GLY A 33 27.53 10.76 -9.70
N ASP A 34 27.73 11.90 -9.03
CA ASP A 34 27.39 12.07 -7.61
C ASP A 34 25.88 11.98 -7.33
N ASP A 35 25.03 12.20 -8.35
CA ASP A 35 23.57 12.15 -8.22
C ASP A 35 22.99 10.88 -8.88
N ASN A 36 22.36 10.05 -8.04
CA ASN A 36 21.65 8.84 -8.46
C ASN A 36 20.49 9.15 -9.42
N ALA A 37 19.83 10.29 -9.29
CA ALA A 37 18.75 10.69 -10.21
C ALA A 37 19.27 10.89 -11.64
N VAL A 38 20.44 11.53 -11.77
CA VAL A 38 21.11 11.75 -13.05
C VAL A 38 21.70 10.45 -13.60
N ARG A 39 22.27 9.61 -12.72
CA ARG A 39 22.86 8.31 -13.08
C ARG A 39 21.83 7.33 -13.66
N PHE A 40 20.66 7.23 -13.03
CA PHE A 40 19.64 6.25 -13.42
C PHE A 40 18.62 6.80 -14.43
N GLY A 41 18.40 8.12 -14.49
CA GLY A 41 17.48 8.74 -15.43
C GLY A 41 16.10 8.07 -15.40
N ILE A 42 15.64 7.56 -16.55
CA ILE A 42 14.34 6.90 -16.67
C ILE A 42 14.23 5.58 -15.89
N LEU A 43 15.36 4.96 -15.53
CA LEU A 43 15.37 3.73 -14.73
C LEU A 43 14.91 3.96 -13.29
N THR A 44 14.92 5.20 -12.79
CA THR A 44 14.36 5.55 -11.47
C THR A 44 12.87 5.22 -11.34
N LEU A 45 12.15 5.12 -12.47
CA LEU A 45 10.74 4.72 -12.50
C LEU A 45 10.55 3.20 -12.44
N LEU A 46 11.62 2.42 -12.55
CA LEU A 46 11.56 0.96 -12.55
C LEU A 46 11.00 0.41 -11.23
N PRO A 47 11.48 0.80 -10.03
CA PRO A 47 10.95 0.29 -8.76
C PRO A 47 9.43 0.50 -8.58
N PRO A 48 8.86 1.73 -8.76
CA PRO A 48 7.42 1.92 -8.60
C PRO A 48 6.62 1.22 -9.70
N LEU A 49 7.12 1.17 -10.94
CA LEU A 49 6.43 0.49 -12.04
C LEU A 49 6.35 -1.01 -11.81
N VAL A 50 7.44 -1.63 -11.34
CA VAL A 50 7.45 -3.04 -10.96
C VAL A 50 6.48 -3.31 -9.80
N ALA A 51 6.46 -2.45 -8.77
CA ALA A 51 5.53 -2.58 -7.66
C ALA A 51 4.07 -2.52 -8.12
N ILE A 52 3.71 -1.54 -8.96
CA ILE A 52 2.33 -1.37 -9.46
C ILE A 52 1.94 -2.54 -10.37
N ALA A 53 2.80 -2.93 -11.31
CA ALA A 53 2.52 -4.02 -12.23
C ALA A 53 2.33 -5.35 -11.48
N LEU A 54 3.20 -5.64 -10.50
CA LEU A 54 3.07 -6.83 -9.67
C LEU A 54 1.83 -6.76 -8.78
N ALA A 55 1.43 -5.59 -8.27
CA ALA A 55 0.24 -5.47 -7.44
C ALA A 55 -1.02 -5.88 -8.22
N PHE A 56 -1.13 -5.48 -9.49
CA PHE A 56 -2.25 -5.89 -10.35
C PHE A 56 -2.21 -7.37 -10.75
N ILE A 57 -1.02 -7.93 -11.01
CA ILE A 57 -0.86 -9.32 -11.45
C ILE A 57 -1.05 -10.29 -10.28
N THR A 58 -0.37 -10.04 -9.16
CA THR A 58 -0.36 -10.92 -7.99
C THR A 58 -1.60 -10.73 -7.13
N LYS A 59 -2.26 -9.57 -7.20
CA LYS A 59 -3.30 -9.12 -6.28
C LYS A 59 -2.84 -9.07 -4.81
N GLU A 60 -1.53 -9.03 -4.60
CA GLU A 60 -0.87 -9.00 -3.29
C GLU A 60 0.01 -7.76 -3.19
N THR A 61 -0.54 -6.67 -2.63
CA THR A 61 0.14 -5.36 -2.59
C THR A 61 1.41 -5.40 -1.75
N ILE A 62 1.40 -6.12 -0.62
CA ILE A 62 2.55 -6.18 0.30
C ILE A 62 3.76 -6.83 -0.37
N LEU A 63 3.56 -7.98 -1.02
CA LEU A 63 4.63 -8.67 -1.75
C LEU A 63 5.14 -7.83 -2.93
N SER A 64 4.24 -7.12 -3.60
CA SER A 64 4.59 -6.27 -4.74
C SER A 64 5.42 -5.06 -4.33
N LEU A 65 5.07 -4.40 -3.22
CA LEU A 65 5.86 -3.33 -2.62
C LEU A 65 7.24 -3.83 -2.19
N PHE A 66 7.31 -4.99 -1.54
CA PHE A 66 8.58 -5.59 -1.12
C PHE A 66 9.52 -5.82 -2.31
N ILE A 67 9.01 -6.40 -3.41
CA ILE A 67 9.80 -6.64 -4.62
C ILE A 67 10.20 -5.30 -5.27
N GLY A 68 9.32 -4.31 -5.30
CA GLY A 68 9.64 -2.98 -5.82
C GLY A 68 10.79 -2.31 -5.06
N VAL A 69 10.73 -2.31 -3.72
CA VAL A 69 11.81 -1.78 -2.88
C VAL A 69 13.10 -2.57 -3.09
N PHE A 70 13.02 -3.90 -3.16
CA PHE A 70 14.20 -4.74 -3.45
C PHE A 70 14.84 -4.40 -4.79
N VAL A 71 14.05 -4.15 -5.85
CA VAL A 71 14.57 -3.70 -7.15
C VAL A 71 15.27 -2.36 -7.02
N GLY A 72 14.70 -1.41 -6.26
CA GLY A 72 15.34 -0.12 -6.00
C GLY A 72 16.68 -0.25 -5.27
N GLU A 73 16.72 -1.04 -4.20
CA GLU A 73 17.96 -1.30 -3.46
C GLU A 73 18.99 -2.07 -4.27
N PHE A 74 18.54 -2.99 -5.12
CA PHE A 74 19.41 -3.68 -6.06
C PHE A 74 20.04 -2.69 -7.03
N MET A 75 19.30 -1.72 -7.55
CA MET A 75 19.86 -0.71 -8.45
C MET A 75 20.97 0.13 -7.80
N VAL A 76 20.82 0.46 -6.51
CA VAL A 76 21.81 1.26 -5.76
C VAL A 76 23.01 0.40 -5.35
N SER A 77 22.80 -0.88 -5.03
CA SER A 77 23.84 -1.78 -4.52
C SER A 77 24.72 -2.42 -5.60
N VAL A 78 24.47 -2.14 -6.89
CA VAL A 78 25.29 -2.64 -8.02
C VAL A 78 26.56 -1.81 -8.14
N ASN A 79 27.68 -2.42 -7.74
CA ASN A 79 29.03 -1.89 -7.94
C ASN A 79 29.83 -2.65 -9.01
N ASP A 80 29.46 -3.91 -9.32
CA ASP A 80 30.12 -4.79 -10.30
C ASP A 80 29.11 -5.76 -10.97
N LEU A 81 29.56 -6.54 -11.97
CA LEU A 81 28.79 -7.64 -12.61
C LEU A 81 28.50 -8.84 -11.69
N ASN A 82 28.92 -8.79 -10.43
CA ASN A 82 28.63 -9.82 -9.44
C ASN A 82 27.19 -9.65 -8.91
N ILE A 83 26.24 -10.27 -9.61
CA ILE A 83 24.81 -10.24 -9.26
C ILE A 83 24.57 -10.78 -7.85
N ILE A 84 25.26 -11.87 -7.47
CA ILE A 84 25.02 -12.57 -6.21
C ILE A 84 25.39 -11.69 -5.01
N SER A 85 26.57 -11.04 -5.04
CA SER A 85 26.97 -10.13 -3.97
C SER A 85 26.08 -8.90 -3.93
N SER A 86 25.72 -8.35 -5.10
CA SER A 86 24.83 -7.18 -5.20
C SER A 86 23.43 -7.50 -4.65
N ALA A 87 22.89 -8.69 -4.91
CA ALA A 87 21.60 -9.12 -4.40
C ALA A 87 21.60 -9.34 -2.88
N ILE A 88 22.67 -9.91 -2.33
CA ILE A 88 22.83 -10.07 -0.87
C ILE A 88 22.94 -8.70 -0.22
N ASN A 89 23.76 -7.80 -0.76
CA ASN A 89 23.93 -6.44 -0.25
C ASN A 89 22.62 -5.65 -0.32
N ALA A 90 21.89 -5.73 -1.42
CA ALA A 90 20.58 -5.10 -1.57
C ALA A 90 19.56 -5.60 -0.54
N PHE A 91 19.57 -6.91 -0.26
CA PHE A 91 18.68 -7.48 0.77
C PHE A 91 19.03 -6.97 2.17
N LEU A 92 20.33 -6.90 2.51
CA LEU A 92 20.80 -6.36 3.78
C LEU A 92 20.49 -4.85 3.90
N ALA A 93 20.74 -4.09 2.83
CA ALA A 93 20.48 -2.65 2.76
C ALA A 93 18.98 -2.36 2.93
N MET A 94 18.12 -3.11 2.24
CA MET A 94 16.66 -3.03 2.41
C MET A 94 16.24 -3.24 3.87
N GLY A 95 16.84 -4.22 4.57
CA GLY A 95 16.59 -4.44 5.99
C GLY A 95 16.93 -3.21 6.85
N THR A 96 18.09 -2.59 6.59
CA THR A 96 18.50 -1.36 7.29
C THR A 96 17.61 -0.17 6.94
N GLN A 97 17.18 -0.04 5.68
CA GLN A 97 16.27 1.02 5.25
C GLN A 97 14.92 0.90 5.94
N ILE A 98 14.34 -0.31 6.01
CA ILE A 98 13.07 -0.55 6.72
C ILE A 98 13.19 -0.08 8.17
N ILE A 99 14.27 -0.44 8.86
CA ILE A 99 14.50 -0.02 10.25
C ILE A 99 14.60 1.51 10.33
N SER A 100 15.35 2.14 9.42
CA SER A 100 15.51 3.60 9.41
C SER A 100 14.19 4.33 9.17
N CYS A 101 13.38 3.87 8.21
CA CYS A 101 12.06 4.42 7.94
C CYS A 101 11.10 4.24 9.11
N MET A 102 11.17 3.11 9.83
CA MET A 102 10.36 2.90 11.02
C MET A 102 10.81 3.71 12.24
N ALA A 103 12.11 4.00 12.34
CA ALA A 103 12.70 4.81 13.42
C ALA A 103 12.50 6.31 13.22
N ASP A 104 12.14 6.73 12.01
CA ASP A 104 11.80 8.12 11.72
C ASP A 104 10.60 8.57 12.57
N PRO A 105 10.70 9.68 13.34
CA PRO A 105 9.64 10.11 14.26
C PRO A 105 8.28 10.34 13.59
N TRP A 106 8.27 10.81 12.35
CA TRP A 106 7.04 11.07 11.60
C TRP A 106 6.35 9.76 11.25
N ASN A 107 7.08 8.82 10.64
CA ASN A 107 6.56 7.50 10.28
C ASN A 107 6.16 6.69 11.52
N ALA A 108 6.96 6.73 12.58
CA ALA A 108 6.64 6.09 13.86
C ALA A 108 5.35 6.67 14.47
N GLY A 109 5.15 7.99 14.35
CA GLY A 109 3.92 8.67 14.73
C GLY A 109 2.69 8.12 14.00
N ILE A 110 2.77 7.98 12.67
CA ILE A 110 1.68 7.42 11.85
C ILE A 110 1.37 5.97 12.27
N ILE A 111 2.41 5.14 12.46
CA ILE A 111 2.23 3.74 12.90
C ILE A 111 1.51 3.69 14.25
N LEU A 112 1.97 4.49 15.23
CA LEU A 112 1.37 4.54 16.55
C LEU A 112 -0.09 5.04 16.49
N GLN A 113 -0.36 6.08 15.70
CA GLN A 113 -1.69 6.62 15.50
C GLN A 113 -2.64 5.58 14.89
N CYS A 114 -2.23 4.89 13.81
CA CYS A 114 -3.02 3.83 13.19
C CYS A 114 -3.33 2.69 14.17
N LEU A 115 -2.35 2.29 14.99
CA LEU A 115 -2.53 1.25 16.02
C LEU A 115 -3.50 1.68 17.11
N LEU A 116 -3.38 2.92 17.62
CA LEU A 116 -4.25 3.46 18.65
C LEU A 116 -5.69 3.61 18.15
N ILE A 117 -5.88 4.19 16.97
CA ILE A 117 -7.20 4.38 16.35
C ILE A 117 -7.83 3.01 16.08
N GLY A 118 -7.10 2.08 15.45
CA GLY A 118 -7.56 0.71 15.24
C GLY A 118 -7.97 0.01 16.54
N GLY A 119 -7.19 0.18 17.61
CA GLY A 119 -7.51 -0.34 18.94
C GLY A 119 -8.79 0.26 19.54
N ILE A 120 -8.96 1.59 19.47
CA ILE A 120 -10.16 2.29 19.96
C ILE A 120 -11.39 1.86 19.17
N ILE A 121 -11.31 1.79 17.83
CA ILE A 121 -12.42 1.34 16.98
C ILE A 121 -12.83 -0.08 17.35
N GLN A 122 -11.86 -0.97 17.54
CA GLN A 122 -12.13 -2.36 17.91
C GLN A 122 -12.79 -2.46 19.29
N LEU A 123 -12.37 -1.63 20.25
CA LEU A 123 -12.97 -1.53 21.58
C LEU A 123 -14.42 -1.04 21.49
N VAL A 124 -14.67 0.08 20.80
CA VAL A 124 -16.02 0.65 20.60
C VAL A 124 -16.94 -0.34 19.89
N THR A 125 -16.40 -1.07 18.90
CA THR A 125 -17.13 -2.11 18.17
C THR A 125 -17.54 -3.24 19.12
N LYS A 126 -16.64 -3.70 19.99
CA LYS A 126 -16.94 -4.74 20.99
C LYS A 126 -17.93 -4.28 22.06
N MET A 127 -17.90 -2.99 22.45
CA MET A 127 -18.88 -2.40 23.36
C MET A 127 -20.28 -2.24 22.73
N GLY A 128 -20.45 -2.55 21.45
CA GLY A 128 -21.71 -2.41 20.73
C GLY A 128 -21.97 -1.00 20.19
N GLY A 129 -21.02 -0.07 20.33
CA GLY A 129 -21.15 1.30 19.84
C GLY A 129 -21.32 1.37 18.32
N ALA A 130 -20.55 0.59 17.57
CA ALA A 130 -20.69 0.49 16.11
C ALA A 130 -22.07 -0.04 15.70
N LYS A 131 -22.63 -1.00 16.44
CA LYS A 131 -23.97 -1.54 16.19
C LYS A 131 -25.05 -0.52 16.54
N ALA A 132 -24.91 0.21 17.65
CA ALA A 132 -25.84 1.27 18.03
C ALA A 132 -25.84 2.43 17.02
N LEU A 133 -24.65 2.86 16.56
CA LEU A 133 -24.51 3.83 15.46
C LEU A 133 -25.16 3.31 14.19
N ALA A 134 -24.90 2.06 13.82
CA ALA A 134 -25.50 1.43 12.65
C ALA A 134 -27.03 1.35 12.74
N ASP A 135 -27.59 0.99 13.89
CA ASP A 135 -29.03 0.93 14.11
C ASP A 135 -29.67 2.31 14.06
N GLU A 136 -29.01 3.34 14.60
CA GLU A 136 -29.48 4.72 14.54
C GLU A 136 -29.40 5.29 13.12
N PHE A 137 -28.31 5.02 12.39
CA PHE A 137 -28.18 5.38 10.99
C PHE A 137 -29.17 4.61 10.11
N ALA A 138 -29.43 3.33 10.38
CA ALA A 138 -30.39 2.53 9.63
C ALA A 138 -31.84 3.02 9.76
N LYS A 139 -32.17 3.79 10.79
CA LYS A 139 -33.48 4.47 10.90
C LYS A 139 -33.62 5.70 10.00
N ARG A 140 -32.50 6.28 9.57
CA ARG A 140 -32.45 7.49 8.71
C ARG A 140 -32.02 7.17 7.27
N ALA A 141 -31.26 6.09 7.10
CA ALA A 141 -30.73 5.61 5.84
C ALA A 141 -31.62 4.51 5.25
N ASP A 142 -32.87 4.85 4.91
CA ASP A 142 -33.84 3.86 4.43
C ASP A 142 -33.58 3.37 3.00
N THR A 143 -32.68 4.04 2.27
CA THR A 143 -32.39 3.75 0.87
C THR A 143 -30.89 3.63 0.64
N PRO A 144 -30.46 2.81 -0.35
CA PRO A 144 -29.05 2.69 -0.72
C PRO A 144 -28.35 4.03 -1.00
N ARG A 145 -29.08 4.99 -1.59
CA ARG A 145 -28.57 6.34 -1.87
C ARG A 145 -28.34 7.16 -0.60
N LYS A 146 -29.32 7.15 0.32
CA LYS A 146 -29.17 7.83 1.61
C LYS A 146 -28.00 7.26 2.40
N ALA A 147 -27.83 5.93 2.42
CA ALA A 147 -26.72 5.29 3.12
C ALA A 147 -25.36 5.73 2.57
N GLN A 148 -25.21 5.81 1.24
CA GLN A 148 -23.99 6.33 0.61
C GLN A 148 -23.73 7.78 0.99
N LEU A 149 -24.75 8.64 0.94
CA LEU A 149 -24.61 10.04 1.40
C LEU A 149 -24.21 10.14 2.87
N PHE A 150 -24.74 9.30 3.75
CA PHE A 150 -24.32 9.28 5.16
C PHE A 150 -22.88 8.79 5.33
N THR A 151 -22.44 7.80 4.54
CA THR A 151 -21.03 7.38 4.53
C THR A 151 -20.12 8.50 4.05
N GLU A 152 -20.50 9.19 2.98
CA GLU A 152 -19.73 10.32 2.46
C GLU A 152 -19.64 11.47 3.48
N LEU A 153 -20.76 11.83 4.12
CA LEU A 153 -20.78 12.83 5.19
C LEU A 153 -19.95 12.42 6.40
N LEU A 154 -20.00 11.14 6.79
CA LEU A 154 -19.19 10.63 7.89
C LEU A 154 -17.70 10.68 7.54
N GLY A 155 -17.33 10.32 6.30
CA GLY A 155 -15.97 10.48 5.77
C GLY A 155 -15.52 11.94 5.77
N LEU A 156 -16.37 12.87 5.34
CA LEU A 156 -16.08 14.31 5.38
C LEU A 156 -15.86 14.83 6.81
N CYS A 157 -16.55 14.28 7.80
CA CYS A 157 -16.35 14.65 9.22
C CYS A 157 -15.01 14.14 9.78
N VAL A 158 -14.47 13.05 9.24
CA VAL A 158 -13.17 12.48 9.64
C VAL A 158 -12.07 12.98 8.68
N PHE A 159 -11.90 14.30 8.62
CA PHE A 159 -11.01 14.98 7.67
C PHE A 159 -9.54 15.05 8.10
N PHE A 160 -9.22 14.62 9.32
CA PHE A 160 -7.90 14.85 9.92
C PHE A 160 -6.86 13.82 9.53
N ASP A 161 -7.23 12.66 8.97
CA ASP A 161 -6.30 11.60 8.56
C ASP A 161 -7.03 10.56 7.69
N ASP A 162 -6.44 10.14 6.57
CA ASP A 162 -7.05 9.21 5.63
C ASP A 162 -7.06 7.76 6.13
N TYR A 163 -6.04 7.35 6.89
CA TYR A 163 -6.00 6.04 7.55
C TYR A 163 -7.07 5.94 8.65
N ALA A 164 -7.19 6.95 9.51
CA ALA A 164 -8.21 7.03 10.54
C ALA A 164 -9.61 7.01 9.96
N ASN A 165 -9.85 7.78 8.90
CA ASN A 165 -11.11 7.81 8.17
C ASN A 165 -11.53 6.41 7.73
N SER A 166 -10.65 5.72 7.00
CA SER A 166 -10.92 4.38 6.50
C SER A 166 -11.16 3.36 7.63
N LEU A 167 -10.39 3.47 8.71
CA LEU A 167 -10.52 2.60 9.88
C LEU A 167 -11.81 2.86 10.67
N ILE A 168 -12.30 4.10 10.74
CA ILE A 168 -13.50 4.47 11.50
C ILE A 168 -14.77 4.23 10.66
N VAL A 169 -14.85 4.82 9.47
CA VAL A 169 -16.08 4.87 8.65
C VAL A 169 -16.43 3.50 8.11
N GLY A 170 -15.44 2.71 7.68
CA GLY A 170 -15.65 1.39 7.11
C GLY A 170 -16.42 0.44 8.04
N PRO A 171 -15.92 0.13 9.24
CA PRO A 171 -16.60 -0.75 10.20
C PRO A 171 -17.96 -0.24 10.68
N ILE A 172 -18.14 1.08 10.84
CA ILE A 172 -19.40 1.69 11.28
C ILE A 172 -20.49 1.54 10.20
N MET A 173 -20.16 1.82 8.94
CA MET A 173 -21.14 1.82 7.84
C MET A 173 -21.34 0.44 7.22
N ARG A 174 -20.42 -0.50 7.42
CA ARG A 174 -20.54 -1.90 6.94
C ARG A 174 -21.88 -2.57 7.28
N PRO A 175 -22.35 -2.63 8.54
CA PRO A 175 -23.64 -3.25 8.86
C PRO A 175 -24.84 -2.53 8.22
N VAL A 176 -24.76 -1.20 8.05
CA VAL A 176 -25.83 -0.41 7.39
C VAL A 176 -25.90 -0.72 5.90
N MET A 177 -24.74 -0.75 5.23
CA MET A 177 -24.62 -1.08 3.81
C MET A 177 -25.01 -2.52 3.51
N ASP A 178 -24.57 -3.47 4.35
CA ASP A 178 -24.93 -4.89 4.22
C ASP A 178 -26.46 -5.07 4.34
N LYS A 179 -27.15 -4.35 5.25
CA LYS A 179 -28.62 -4.38 5.41
C LYS A 179 -29.38 -3.85 4.20
N LEU A 180 -28.80 -2.90 3.46
CA LEU A 180 -29.40 -2.27 2.27
C LEU A 180 -28.94 -2.93 0.96
N HIS A 181 -28.26 -4.07 1.04
CA HIS A 181 -27.74 -4.81 -0.11
C HIS A 181 -26.81 -3.97 -1.01
N VAL A 182 -26.03 -3.07 -0.42
CA VAL A 182 -24.96 -2.34 -1.12
C VAL A 182 -23.70 -3.19 -1.11
N SER A 183 -23.01 -3.28 -2.25
CA SER A 183 -21.81 -4.09 -2.35
C SER A 183 -20.66 -3.55 -1.50
N ARG A 184 -19.81 -4.44 -0.99
CA ARG A 184 -18.69 -4.07 -0.11
C ARG A 184 -17.61 -3.30 -0.85
N GLU A 185 -17.46 -3.58 -2.14
CA GLU A 185 -16.59 -2.85 -3.06
C GLU A 185 -17.06 -1.40 -3.21
N LYS A 186 -18.38 -1.18 -3.24
CA LYS A 186 -18.92 0.17 -3.33
C LYS A 186 -18.74 0.94 -2.02
N LEU A 187 -18.92 0.30 -0.88
CA LEU A 187 -18.59 0.90 0.42
C LEU A 187 -17.11 1.27 0.49
N ALA A 188 -16.21 0.35 0.12
CA ALA A 188 -14.78 0.60 0.10
C ALA A 188 -14.43 1.79 -0.80
N PHE A 189 -15.02 1.87 -1.99
CA PHE A 189 -14.84 2.99 -2.90
C PHE A 189 -15.29 4.33 -2.30
N VAL A 190 -16.47 4.38 -1.66
CA VAL A 190 -16.98 5.63 -1.05
C VAL A 190 -16.10 6.08 0.11
N VAL A 191 -15.65 5.14 0.94
CA VAL A 191 -14.75 5.44 2.07
C VAL A 191 -13.41 5.94 1.55
N ASP A 192 -12.81 5.27 0.57
CA ASP A 192 -11.53 5.67 -0.02
C ASP A 192 -11.61 7.04 -0.72
N ALA A 193 -12.67 7.26 -1.51
CA ALA A 193 -12.92 8.52 -2.21
C ALA A 193 -13.18 9.71 -1.27
N THR A 194 -13.51 9.47 0.00
CA THR A 194 -13.69 10.52 1.01
C THR A 194 -12.56 10.59 2.02
N ALA A 195 -11.66 9.61 2.08
CA ALA A 195 -10.50 9.63 2.97
C ALA A 195 -9.40 10.53 2.39
N ALA A 196 -8.73 10.09 1.32
CA ALA A 196 -7.55 10.77 0.79
C ALA A 196 -7.83 12.20 0.25
N PRO A 197 -8.92 12.46 -0.51
CA PRO A 197 -9.17 13.81 -1.02
C PRO A 197 -9.53 14.82 0.07
N VAL A 198 -10.22 14.38 1.12
CA VAL A 198 -10.65 15.27 2.21
C VAL A 198 -9.48 15.60 3.13
N ALA A 199 -8.66 14.59 3.47
CA ALA A 199 -7.41 14.82 4.19
C ALA A 199 -6.48 15.79 3.43
N GLY A 200 -6.40 15.66 2.10
CA GLY A 200 -5.59 16.55 1.27
C GLY A 200 -6.14 17.99 1.10
N ILE A 201 -7.44 18.21 1.23
CA ILE A 201 -8.08 19.55 1.11
C ILE A 201 -8.16 20.24 2.48
N ALA A 202 -8.18 19.48 3.57
CA ALA A 202 -8.24 20.05 4.91
C ALA A 202 -7.03 20.95 5.19
N ILE A 203 -7.29 22.17 5.66
CA ILE A 203 -6.24 23.16 6.02
C ILE A 203 -5.34 22.63 7.15
N ILE A 204 -5.84 21.66 7.93
CA ILE A 204 -5.14 20.95 8.99
C ILE A 204 -5.44 19.46 8.82
N SER A 205 -4.43 18.68 8.48
CA SER A 205 -4.40 17.22 8.48
C SER A 205 -3.11 16.76 9.13
#